data_AF-A0A8H7RYN4-F1
#
_entry.id   AF-A0A8H7RYN4-F1
#
_cell.length_a   1.000
_cell.length_b   1.000
_cell.length_c   1.000
_cell.angle_alpha   90.00
_cell.angle_beta   90.00
_cell.angle_gamma   90.00
#
_symmetry.space_group_name_H-M   'P 1'
#
loop_
_entity.id
_entity.type
_entity.pdbx_description
1 polymer ?
#
loop_
_entity_poly.entity_id
_entity_poly.type
_entity_poly.pdbx_seq_one_letter_code
_entity_poly.pdbx_strand_id
1 'polypeptide(L)'
;MDLGYRNRNDPAHQYQQEIVKTELVHQTIKDIHQLVLKYPQEFDLNFLEPRTTCVPVHEAISQLYNDTISLYHSRNVNFDNHWHWNIAWRQALSYESIAELADGDTAKIVNSFHPKSRKSLDAIYKYDLARYMRWYPWRWFSDLVLVGSGGFSAVYGANISLLYDVCETGQQFGVQRRPVAIKVVDEKILNEIIVQSRAFLALLFHGITVCESTGDLLMIATLAENGNLEHRISKPVQFGLDMVNATDIVIRLAFNLASLHDEIGMCHRNIHPGNILCADDDYFLVDFRFSTASNQATDVTKSSMGHYGRIPYIAPEVREGIYTEKSDVYSLGILMWQMVSGVEFPSPELLFDAPKVYKIEWVPGVPTWYQELMMACLEPDPTKRPNAEEIGLILRKYAVFPQSEKMQVHQKDWVAYATRRRIECKQHQELWASNQNPSSYVNGDRYRFSSTTTTTTTATATSKDEKEIQMMTASRVYAFRSLPSTEPFIQLPFRGRIFDASNWSDED
;
A
#
# COMPACT_ATOMS: atom_id res chain seq x y z
N MET A 1 -7.20 -57.32 -23.85
CA MET A 1 -7.90 -56.02 -23.94
C MET A 1 -7.24 -55.14 -22.90
N ASP A 2 -6.40 -54.26 -23.39
CA ASP A 2 -5.40 -53.50 -22.65
C ASP A 2 -6.08 -52.23 -22.08
N LEU A 3 -6.29 -52.18 -20.76
CA LEU A 3 -6.80 -50.99 -20.08
C LEU A 3 -5.60 -50.10 -19.75
N GLY A 4 -5.34 -49.16 -20.66
CA GLY A 4 -4.21 -48.24 -20.61
C GLY A 4 -4.15 -47.41 -19.33
N TYR A 5 -3.11 -47.66 -18.55
CA TYR A 5 -2.54 -46.68 -17.63
C TYR A 5 -2.02 -45.49 -18.45
N ARG A 6 -2.86 -44.46 -18.67
CA ARG A 6 -2.37 -43.17 -19.19
C ARG A 6 -1.47 -42.56 -18.12
N ASN A 7 -0.21 -42.35 -18.49
CA ASN A 7 0.82 -41.79 -17.64
C ASN A 7 0.45 -40.33 -17.28
N ARG A 8 0.11 -40.06 -16.02
CA ARG A 8 -0.31 -38.71 -15.55
C ARG A 8 0.77 -37.64 -15.69
N ASN A 9 2.01 -38.03 -15.99
CA ASN A 9 3.17 -37.15 -16.18
C ASN A 9 3.50 -36.88 -17.66
N ASP A 10 2.65 -37.31 -18.60
CA ASP A 10 2.81 -36.95 -20.03
C ASP A 10 2.44 -35.46 -20.23
N PRO A 11 3.35 -34.61 -20.76
CA PRO A 11 3.08 -33.20 -21.05
C PRO A 11 1.84 -32.97 -21.93
N ALA A 12 1.54 -33.88 -22.86
CA ALA A 12 0.35 -33.78 -23.69
C ALA A 12 -0.94 -34.02 -22.88
N HIS A 13 -0.88 -34.90 -21.88
CA HIS A 13 -2.00 -35.16 -20.98
C HIS A 13 -2.22 -34.01 -20.00
N GLN A 14 -1.15 -33.40 -19.48
CA GLN A 14 -1.24 -32.21 -18.62
C GLN A 14 -1.79 -31.00 -19.39
N TYR A 15 -1.32 -30.76 -20.61
CA TYR A 15 -1.85 -29.71 -21.48
C TYR A 15 -3.33 -29.89 -21.79
N GLN A 16 -3.77 -31.12 -22.07
CA GLN A 16 -5.19 -31.44 -22.26
C GLN A 16 -6.01 -31.19 -20.98
N GLN A 17 -5.48 -31.52 -19.80
CA GLN A 17 -6.16 -31.24 -18.53
C GLN A 17 -6.29 -29.73 -18.27
N GLU A 18 -5.27 -28.93 -18.57
CA GLU A 18 -5.31 -27.47 -18.41
C GLU A 18 -6.30 -26.82 -19.38
N ILE A 19 -6.41 -27.31 -20.63
CA ILE A 19 -7.45 -26.85 -21.57
C ILE A 19 -8.85 -27.15 -21.01
N VAL A 20 -9.09 -28.37 -20.54
CA VAL A 20 -10.40 -28.77 -20.01
C VAL A 20 -10.77 -27.95 -18.77
N LYS A 21 -9.83 -27.70 -17.86
CA LYS A 21 -10.05 -26.82 -16.70
C LYS A 21 -10.42 -25.40 -17.15
N THR A 22 -9.70 -24.87 -18.13
CA THR A 22 -9.94 -23.52 -18.67
C THR A 22 -11.31 -23.42 -19.33
N GLU A 23 -11.72 -24.43 -20.12
CA GLU A 23 -13.05 -24.50 -20.74
C GLU A 23 -14.16 -24.52 -19.68
N LEU A 24 -13.98 -25.31 -18.62
CA LEU A 24 -14.93 -25.42 -17.52
C LEU A 24 -15.08 -24.11 -16.73
N VAL A 25 -13.99 -23.39 -16.49
CA VAL A 25 -14.04 -22.07 -15.82
C VAL A 25 -14.81 -21.08 -16.69
N HIS A 26 -14.52 -21.02 -18.00
CA HIS A 26 -15.28 -20.16 -18.92
C HIS A 26 -16.76 -20.52 -18.98
N GLN A 27 -17.11 -21.80 -18.96
CA GLN A 27 -18.50 -22.22 -18.91
C GLN A 27 -19.18 -21.78 -17.61
N THR A 28 -18.48 -21.94 -16.47
CA THR A 28 -18.97 -21.50 -15.16
C THR A 28 -19.24 -19.99 -15.15
N ILE A 29 -18.35 -19.18 -15.74
CA ILE A 29 -18.54 -17.72 -15.87
C ILE A 29 -19.80 -17.40 -16.69
N LYS A 30 -20.01 -18.09 -17.82
CA LYS A 30 -21.21 -17.91 -18.65
C LYS A 30 -22.48 -18.25 -17.87
N ASP A 31 -22.46 -19.32 -17.10
CA ASP A 31 -23.61 -19.74 -16.30
C ASP A 31 -23.89 -18.72 -15.18
N ILE A 32 -22.84 -18.16 -14.56
CA ILE A 32 -22.95 -17.04 -13.61
C ILE A 32 -23.57 -15.81 -14.29
N HIS A 33 -23.14 -15.45 -15.50
CA HIS A 33 -23.73 -14.33 -16.26
C HIS A 33 -25.23 -14.53 -16.52
N GLN A 34 -25.66 -15.74 -16.87
CA GLN A 34 -27.08 -16.04 -17.03
C GLN A 34 -27.86 -15.86 -15.73
N LEU A 35 -27.27 -16.24 -14.59
CA LEU A 35 -27.85 -15.98 -13.28
C LEU A 35 -27.94 -14.47 -12.99
N VAL A 36 -26.87 -13.70 -13.25
CA VAL A 36 -26.85 -12.24 -13.05
C VAL A 36 -27.91 -11.55 -13.91
N LEU A 37 -28.07 -11.93 -15.18
CA LEU A 37 -29.12 -11.42 -16.08
C LEU A 37 -30.54 -11.76 -15.59
N LYS A 38 -30.70 -12.83 -14.81
CA LYS A 38 -31.97 -13.25 -14.21
C LYS A 38 -32.28 -12.52 -12.90
N TYR A 39 -31.26 -12.09 -12.15
CA TYR A 39 -31.40 -11.42 -10.86
C TYR A 39 -30.63 -10.09 -10.77
N PRO A 40 -30.75 -9.17 -11.75
CA PRO A 40 -29.89 -7.98 -11.82
C PRO A 40 -29.97 -7.07 -10.58
N GLN A 41 -31.13 -7.03 -9.93
CA GLN A 41 -31.39 -6.27 -8.69
C GLN A 41 -30.59 -6.75 -7.47
N GLU A 42 -30.15 -8.01 -7.45
CA GLU A 42 -29.34 -8.58 -6.36
C GLU A 42 -27.86 -8.19 -6.49
N PHE A 43 -27.49 -7.65 -7.66
CA PHE A 43 -26.14 -7.24 -8.03
C PHE A 43 -26.01 -5.73 -8.27
N ASP A 44 -27.02 -4.94 -7.92
CA ASP A 44 -27.08 -3.48 -8.15
C ASP A 44 -26.80 -3.06 -9.62
N LEU A 45 -27.13 -3.92 -10.59
CA LEU A 45 -26.93 -3.68 -12.03
C LEU A 45 -28.19 -3.07 -12.66
N ASN A 46 -28.52 -1.84 -12.28
CA ASN A 46 -29.78 -1.17 -12.66
C ASN A 46 -29.93 -0.85 -14.15
N PHE A 47 -28.88 -1.00 -14.97
CA PHE A 47 -28.97 -0.85 -16.42
C PHE A 47 -29.59 -2.07 -17.13
N LEU A 48 -29.76 -3.18 -16.39
CA LEU A 48 -30.46 -4.37 -16.84
C LEU A 48 -31.93 -4.31 -16.41
N GLU A 49 -32.81 -4.85 -17.23
CA GLU A 49 -34.24 -4.88 -16.91
C GLU A 49 -34.52 -5.82 -15.72
N PRO A 50 -35.24 -5.37 -14.67
CA PRO A 50 -35.62 -6.23 -13.56
C PRO A 50 -36.46 -7.41 -14.05
N ARG A 51 -36.21 -8.59 -13.49
CA ARG A 51 -37.01 -9.79 -13.79
C ARG A 51 -37.67 -10.31 -12.52
N THR A 52 -38.95 -10.63 -12.63
CA THR A 52 -39.69 -11.33 -11.57
C THR A 52 -39.34 -12.80 -11.61
N THR A 53 -38.83 -13.32 -10.50
CA THR A 53 -38.43 -14.73 -10.36
C THR A 53 -39.23 -15.37 -9.23
N CYS A 54 -39.59 -16.64 -9.41
CA CYS A 54 -40.31 -17.40 -8.38
C CYS A 54 -39.37 -18.08 -7.37
N VAL A 55 -38.09 -18.21 -7.73
CA VAL A 55 -37.06 -18.88 -6.93
C VAL A 55 -36.18 -17.79 -6.31
N PRO A 56 -35.94 -17.79 -4.99
CA PRO A 56 -35.01 -16.87 -4.35
C PRO A 56 -33.59 -16.98 -4.93
N VAL A 57 -32.85 -15.87 -4.96
CA VAL A 57 -31.49 -15.85 -5.55
C VAL A 57 -30.53 -16.84 -4.90
N HIS A 58 -30.60 -17.02 -3.58
CA HIS A 58 -29.71 -17.93 -2.86
C HIS A 58 -29.96 -19.41 -3.24
N GLU A 59 -31.20 -19.81 -3.48
CA GLU A 59 -31.53 -21.15 -3.98
C GLU A 59 -31.00 -21.35 -5.41
N ALA A 60 -31.13 -20.32 -6.26
CA ALA A 60 -30.60 -20.37 -7.62
C ALA A 60 -29.06 -20.46 -7.65
N ILE A 61 -28.37 -19.75 -6.76
CA ILE A 61 -26.91 -19.85 -6.59
C ILE A 61 -26.52 -21.24 -6.09
N SER A 62 -27.25 -21.78 -5.11
CA SER A 62 -26.99 -23.13 -4.60
C SER A 62 -27.18 -24.20 -5.67
N GLN A 63 -28.20 -24.06 -6.53
CA GLN A 63 -28.40 -24.97 -7.65
C GLN A 63 -27.26 -24.87 -8.66
N LEU A 64 -26.90 -23.65 -9.06
CA LEU A 64 -25.79 -23.39 -9.98
C LEU A 64 -24.49 -24.03 -9.45
N TYR A 65 -24.19 -23.86 -8.17
CA TYR A 65 -23.01 -24.46 -7.53
C TYR A 65 -22.97 -25.99 -7.67
N ASN A 66 -24.08 -26.66 -7.36
CA ASN A 66 -24.19 -28.12 -7.45
C ASN A 66 -24.08 -28.63 -8.90
N ASP A 67 -24.67 -27.88 -9.85
CA ASP A 67 -24.58 -28.18 -11.27
C ASP A 67 -23.13 -28.01 -11.78
N THR A 68 -22.43 -26.96 -11.33
CA THR A 68 -21.02 -26.74 -11.62
C THR A 68 -20.15 -27.88 -11.10
N ILE A 69 -20.31 -28.30 -9.83
CA ILE A 69 -19.55 -29.45 -9.29
C ILE A 69 -19.81 -30.71 -10.12
N SER A 70 -21.07 -30.98 -10.44
CA SER A 70 -21.47 -32.14 -11.24
C SER A 70 -20.83 -32.11 -12.63
N LEU A 71 -20.79 -30.93 -13.27
CA LEU A 71 -20.12 -30.73 -14.55
C LEU A 71 -18.61 -31.00 -14.47
N TYR A 72 -17.91 -30.47 -13.47
CA TYR A 72 -16.48 -30.71 -13.27
C TYR A 72 -16.19 -32.21 -13.06
N HIS A 73 -16.95 -32.87 -12.21
CA HIS A 73 -16.82 -34.31 -11.97
C HIS A 73 -17.11 -35.14 -13.23
N SER A 74 -18.10 -34.74 -14.04
CA SER A 74 -18.41 -35.41 -15.32
C SER A 74 -17.26 -35.34 -16.33
N ARG A 75 -16.40 -34.31 -16.22
CA ARG A 75 -15.17 -34.14 -17.01
C ARG A 75 -13.93 -34.70 -16.31
N ASN A 76 -14.09 -35.42 -15.20
CA ASN A 76 -13.02 -36.01 -14.40
C ASN A 76 -12.02 -34.95 -13.86
N VAL A 77 -12.52 -33.76 -13.53
CA VAL A 77 -11.75 -32.68 -12.89
C VAL A 77 -12.22 -32.55 -11.44
N ASN A 78 -11.27 -32.52 -10.50
CA ASN A 78 -11.60 -32.26 -9.10
C ASN A 78 -12.02 -30.79 -8.93
N PHE A 79 -13.14 -30.55 -8.25
CA PHE A 79 -13.62 -29.20 -8.01
C PHE A 79 -12.89 -28.56 -6.84
N ASP A 80 -12.60 -27.26 -6.95
CA ASP A 80 -11.86 -26.48 -5.96
C ASP A 80 -12.60 -25.16 -5.78
N ASN A 81 -13.06 -24.90 -4.56
CA ASN A 81 -13.86 -23.71 -4.27
C ASN A 81 -13.08 -22.41 -4.49
N HIS A 82 -11.79 -22.40 -4.22
CA HIS A 82 -10.97 -21.21 -4.41
C HIS A 82 -10.75 -20.94 -5.90
N TRP A 83 -10.26 -21.94 -6.64
CA TRP A 83 -9.82 -21.78 -8.02
C TRP A 83 -10.95 -21.84 -9.05
N HIS A 84 -11.97 -22.66 -8.82
CA HIS A 84 -13.02 -22.90 -9.82
C HIS A 84 -14.30 -22.11 -9.54
N TRP A 85 -14.64 -21.86 -8.27
CA TRP A 85 -15.83 -21.09 -7.90
C TRP A 85 -15.53 -19.61 -7.66
N ASN A 86 -14.66 -19.30 -6.70
CA ASN A 86 -14.42 -17.93 -6.29
C ASN A 86 -13.77 -17.09 -7.40
N ILE A 87 -12.83 -17.64 -8.16
CA ILE A 87 -12.23 -16.95 -9.31
C ILE A 87 -13.27 -16.71 -10.42
N ALA A 88 -14.12 -17.69 -10.73
CA ALA A 88 -15.17 -17.53 -11.72
C ALA A 88 -16.14 -16.39 -11.34
N TRP A 89 -16.55 -16.31 -10.08
CA TRP A 89 -17.35 -15.18 -9.57
C TRP A 89 -16.62 -13.85 -9.60
N ARG A 90 -15.32 -13.82 -9.27
CA ARG A 90 -14.50 -12.61 -9.36
C ARG A 90 -14.42 -12.09 -10.79
N GLN A 91 -14.21 -12.98 -11.76
CA GLN A 91 -14.15 -12.65 -13.18
C GLN A 91 -15.52 -12.22 -13.71
N ALA A 92 -16.58 -12.97 -13.41
CA ALA A 92 -17.94 -12.68 -13.85
C ALA A 92 -18.47 -11.32 -13.37
N LEU A 93 -17.99 -10.83 -12.21
CA LEU A 93 -18.33 -9.52 -11.64
C LEU A 93 -17.23 -8.47 -11.87
N SER A 94 -16.27 -8.73 -12.76
CA SER A 94 -15.33 -7.70 -13.20
C SER A 94 -16.04 -6.60 -13.98
N TYR A 95 -15.48 -5.40 -14.00
CA TYR A 95 -16.01 -4.30 -14.81
C TYR A 95 -15.96 -4.61 -16.32
N GLU A 96 -15.00 -5.44 -16.74
CA GLU A 96 -14.90 -5.98 -18.10
C GLU A 96 -16.10 -6.88 -18.42
N SER A 97 -16.38 -7.89 -17.59
CA SER A 97 -17.56 -8.76 -17.77
C SER A 97 -18.89 -8.01 -17.65
N ILE A 98 -18.99 -7.00 -16.79
CA ILE A 98 -20.20 -6.17 -16.69
C ILE A 98 -20.41 -5.36 -17.97
N ALA A 99 -19.34 -4.96 -18.67
CA ALA A 99 -19.46 -4.32 -19.97
C ALA A 99 -19.98 -5.28 -21.05
N GLU A 100 -19.61 -6.57 -20.99
CA GLU A 100 -20.18 -7.59 -21.89
C GLU A 100 -21.70 -7.75 -21.67
N LEU A 101 -22.16 -7.72 -20.41
CA LEU A 101 -23.59 -7.74 -20.09
C LEU A 101 -24.35 -6.50 -20.60
N ALA A 102 -23.64 -5.43 -20.92
CA ALA A 102 -24.19 -4.19 -21.49
C ALA A 102 -23.97 -4.09 -23.01
N ASP A 103 -23.68 -5.20 -23.70
CA ASP A 103 -23.36 -5.24 -25.13
C ASP A 103 -22.16 -4.34 -25.52
N GLY A 104 -21.24 -4.12 -24.59
CA GLY A 104 -20.09 -3.23 -24.75
C GLY A 104 -20.39 -1.74 -24.53
N ASP A 105 -21.64 -1.35 -24.26
CA ASP A 105 -22.01 0.04 -24.00
C ASP A 105 -21.66 0.46 -22.56
N THR A 106 -20.41 0.87 -22.36
CA THR A 106 -19.93 1.35 -21.06
C THR A 106 -20.62 2.64 -20.62
N ALA A 107 -21.12 3.46 -21.55
CA ALA A 107 -21.85 4.68 -21.20
C ALA A 107 -23.20 4.35 -20.56
N LYS A 108 -23.89 3.30 -21.01
CA LYS A 108 -25.11 2.78 -20.38
C LYS A 108 -24.87 2.40 -18.91
N ILE A 109 -23.76 1.72 -18.63
CA ILE A 109 -23.37 1.31 -17.27
C ILE A 109 -23.09 2.54 -16.41
N VAL A 110 -22.20 3.42 -16.87
CA VAL A 110 -21.83 4.65 -16.15
C VAL A 110 -23.07 5.51 -15.85
N ASN A 111 -23.97 5.68 -16.82
CA ASN A 111 -25.17 6.48 -16.65
C ASN A 111 -26.20 5.87 -15.69
N SER A 112 -26.16 4.56 -15.47
CA SER A 112 -27.03 3.88 -14.50
C SER A 112 -26.64 4.15 -13.03
N PHE A 113 -25.39 4.58 -12.79
CA PHE A 113 -24.93 4.97 -11.48
C PHE A 113 -25.17 6.47 -11.18
N HIS A 114 -25.07 6.81 -9.90
CA HIS A 114 -25.27 8.16 -9.38
C HIS A 114 -24.37 9.18 -10.12
N PRO A 115 -24.87 10.37 -10.50
CA PRO A 115 -24.10 11.37 -11.27
C PRO A 115 -22.72 11.71 -10.71
N LYS A 116 -22.58 11.72 -9.38
CA LYS A 116 -21.33 12.00 -8.67
C LYS A 116 -20.20 11.02 -9.00
N SER A 117 -20.48 9.73 -9.18
CA SER A 117 -19.46 8.71 -9.43
C SER A 117 -19.12 8.54 -10.92
N ARG A 118 -19.93 9.09 -11.83
CA ARG A 118 -19.83 8.85 -13.28
C ARG A 118 -18.47 9.19 -13.87
N LYS A 119 -17.88 10.33 -13.47
CA LYS A 119 -16.56 10.75 -13.97
C LYS A 119 -15.47 9.72 -13.61
N SER A 120 -15.47 9.23 -12.37
CA SER A 120 -14.50 8.24 -11.92
C SER A 120 -14.77 6.86 -12.54
N LEU A 121 -16.04 6.46 -12.70
CA LEU A 121 -16.40 5.20 -13.37
C LEU A 121 -16.01 5.20 -14.85
N ASP A 122 -16.23 6.30 -15.55
CA ASP A 122 -15.80 6.49 -16.94
C ASP A 122 -14.27 6.40 -17.08
N ALA A 123 -13.54 6.93 -16.10
CA ALA A 123 -12.07 6.80 -16.07
C ALA A 123 -11.59 5.34 -15.97
N ILE A 124 -12.31 4.46 -15.27
CA ILE A 124 -11.95 3.04 -15.15
C ILE A 124 -11.89 2.37 -16.53
N TYR A 125 -12.89 2.64 -17.37
CA TYR A 125 -12.93 2.10 -18.73
C TYR A 125 -11.90 2.77 -19.64
N LYS A 126 -11.71 4.08 -19.52
CA LYS A 126 -10.73 4.84 -20.33
C LYS A 126 -9.28 4.44 -20.08
N TYR A 127 -8.94 4.09 -18.84
CA TYR A 127 -7.59 3.68 -18.45
C TYR A 127 -7.36 2.16 -18.52
N ASP A 128 -8.27 1.41 -19.15
CA ASP A 128 -8.18 -0.06 -19.29
C ASP A 128 -8.04 -0.77 -17.92
N LEU A 129 -8.73 -0.25 -16.91
CA LEU A 129 -8.70 -0.80 -15.55
C LEU A 129 -9.81 -1.81 -15.29
N ALA A 130 -10.76 -1.92 -16.21
CA ALA A 130 -11.97 -2.74 -16.06
C ALA A 130 -11.65 -4.22 -15.77
N ARG A 131 -10.56 -4.74 -16.33
CA ARG A 131 -10.09 -6.12 -16.13
C ARG A 131 -9.51 -6.39 -14.74
N TYR A 132 -9.05 -5.34 -14.05
CA TYR A 132 -8.42 -5.44 -12.72
C TYR A 132 -9.38 -5.06 -11.58
N MET A 133 -10.55 -4.52 -11.92
CA MET A 133 -11.52 -4.04 -10.95
C MET A 133 -12.75 -4.93 -10.91
N ARG A 134 -13.11 -5.31 -9.69
CA ARG A 134 -14.32 -6.06 -9.43
C ARG A 134 -15.40 -5.14 -8.88
N TRP A 135 -16.64 -5.36 -9.33
CA TRP A 135 -17.82 -4.73 -8.78
C TRP A 135 -18.32 -5.48 -7.54
N TYR A 136 -18.67 -4.71 -6.51
CA TYR A 136 -19.41 -5.19 -5.34
C TYR A 136 -20.69 -4.37 -5.17
N PRO A 137 -21.86 -5.02 -5.16
CA PRO A 137 -23.11 -4.39 -4.79
C PRO A 137 -23.03 -3.75 -3.41
N TRP A 138 -23.54 -2.52 -3.28
CA TRP A 138 -23.51 -1.75 -2.04
C TRP A 138 -24.30 -2.45 -0.92
N ARG A 139 -25.36 -3.17 -1.28
CA ARG A 139 -26.21 -3.90 -0.33
C ARG A 139 -25.52 -5.07 0.36
N TRP A 140 -24.36 -5.50 -0.14
CA TRP A 140 -23.59 -6.58 0.49
C TRP A 140 -22.79 -6.10 1.72
N PHE A 141 -22.71 -4.80 1.95
CA PHE A 141 -21.96 -4.20 3.05
C PHE A 141 -22.85 -3.91 4.26
N SER A 142 -22.28 -4.11 5.45
CA SER A 142 -22.92 -3.88 6.75
C SER A 142 -21.87 -3.40 7.77
N ASP A 143 -22.34 -2.91 8.92
CA ASP A 143 -21.48 -2.58 10.07
C ASP A 143 -20.35 -1.56 9.74
N LEU A 144 -20.69 -0.46 9.04
CA LEU A 144 -19.73 0.57 8.65
C LEU A 144 -19.24 1.38 9.87
N VAL A 145 -17.95 1.28 10.20
CA VAL A 145 -17.32 1.95 11.34
C VAL A 145 -16.14 2.78 10.86
N LEU A 146 -16.03 4.05 11.28
CA LEU A 146 -14.88 4.88 10.96
C LEU A 146 -13.63 4.31 11.65
N VAL A 147 -12.63 3.92 10.85
CA VAL A 147 -11.32 3.42 11.32
C VAL A 147 -10.35 4.57 11.50
N GLY A 148 -10.34 5.50 10.54
CA GLY A 148 -9.49 6.67 10.58
C GLY A 148 -9.79 7.64 9.45
N SER A 149 -9.38 8.88 9.62
CA SER A 149 -9.46 9.92 8.60
C SER A 149 -8.13 10.65 8.52
N GLY A 150 -7.60 10.79 7.31
CA GLY A 150 -6.46 11.66 7.03
C GLY A 150 -6.88 12.83 6.15
N GLY A 151 -5.93 13.71 5.83
CA GLY A 151 -6.17 14.91 5.02
C GLY A 151 -6.70 14.68 3.60
N PHE A 152 -6.76 13.42 3.13
CA PHE A 152 -7.15 13.08 1.77
C PHE A 152 -8.31 12.08 1.64
N SER A 153 -8.66 11.32 2.69
CA SER A 153 -9.78 10.37 2.68
C SER A 153 -10.07 9.82 4.07
N ALA A 154 -11.34 9.50 4.32
CA ALA A 154 -11.74 8.64 5.43
C ALA A 154 -11.68 7.16 5.01
N VAL A 155 -11.29 6.31 5.95
CA VAL A 155 -11.28 4.85 5.84
C VAL A 155 -12.26 4.30 6.88
N TYR A 156 -13.13 3.42 6.42
CA TYR A 156 -14.13 2.74 7.23
C TYR A 156 -13.84 1.24 7.23
N GLY A 157 -14.05 0.57 8.35
CA GLY A 157 -14.19 -0.88 8.40
C GLY A 157 -15.65 -1.25 8.12
N ALA A 158 -15.88 -2.36 7.42
CA ALA A 158 -17.21 -2.89 7.17
C ALA A 158 -17.15 -4.41 7.09
N ASN A 159 -18.33 -5.04 7.18
CA ASN A 159 -18.51 -6.46 6.87
C ASN A 159 -19.14 -6.60 5.49
N ILE A 160 -18.53 -7.41 4.62
CA ILE A 160 -19.11 -7.81 3.34
C ILE A 160 -19.66 -9.24 3.40
N SER A 161 -20.84 -9.45 2.84
CA SER A 161 -21.48 -10.78 2.71
C SER A 161 -21.68 -11.12 1.23
N LEU A 162 -20.85 -12.02 0.69
CA LEU A 162 -20.91 -12.37 -0.73
C LEU A 162 -21.97 -13.45 -0.93
N LEU A 163 -22.98 -13.20 -1.77
CA LEU A 163 -24.11 -14.12 -1.98
C LEU A 163 -23.71 -15.53 -2.43
N TYR A 164 -22.53 -15.66 -3.02
CA TYR A 164 -21.99 -16.92 -3.52
C TYR A 164 -20.92 -17.55 -2.62
N ASP A 165 -20.57 -16.92 -1.48
CA ASP A 165 -19.66 -17.52 -0.51
C ASP A 165 -20.32 -18.75 0.12
N VAL A 166 -19.62 -19.88 0.03
CA VAL A 166 -20.00 -21.16 0.61
C VAL A 166 -19.36 -21.26 1.99
N CYS A 167 -20.15 -21.53 3.05
CA CYS A 167 -19.57 -21.81 4.36
C CYS A 167 -18.77 -23.12 4.36
N GLU A 168 -17.82 -23.29 5.29
CA GLU A 168 -16.97 -24.50 5.35
C GLU A 168 -17.76 -25.81 5.46
N THR A 169 -18.97 -25.76 6.01
CA THR A 169 -19.87 -26.91 6.12
C THR A 169 -20.63 -27.23 4.83
N GLY A 170 -20.61 -26.33 3.84
CA GLY A 170 -21.29 -26.45 2.55
C GLY A 170 -22.81 -26.26 2.60
N GLN A 171 -23.37 -25.86 3.75
CA GLN A 171 -24.82 -25.90 3.98
C GLN A 171 -25.55 -24.58 3.66
N GLN A 172 -24.85 -23.44 3.65
CA GLN A 172 -25.47 -22.12 3.50
C GLN A 172 -24.59 -21.15 2.67
N PHE A 173 -25.25 -20.36 1.85
CA PHE A 173 -24.65 -19.33 0.99
C PHE A 173 -24.91 -17.92 1.54
N GLY A 174 -23.95 -17.01 1.39
CA GLY A 174 -24.15 -15.58 1.70
C GLY A 174 -24.25 -15.23 3.18
N VAL A 175 -23.97 -16.18 4.08
CA VAL A 175 -24.01 -15.98 5.53
C VAL A 175 -22.67 -15.52 6.09
N GLN A 176 -21.57 -15.80 5.40
CA GLN A 176 -20.24 -15.45 5.86
C GLN A 176 -20.03 -13.93 5.77
N ARG A 177 -19.69 -13.31 6.91
CA ARG A 177 -19.26 -11.92 6.98
C ARG A 177 -17.75 -11.85 6.95
N ARG A 178 -17.20 -11.08 6.02
CA ARG A 178 -15.75 -10.84 5.92
C ARG A 178 -15.44 -9.38 6.22
N PRO A 179 -14.49 -9.07 7.11
CA PRO A 179 -14.09 -7.70 7.37
C PRO A 179 -13.33 -7.13 6.15
N VAL A 180 -13.64 -5.89 5.79
CA VAL A 180 -13.00 -5.15 4.71
C VAL A 180 -12.81 -3.69 5.10
N ALA A 181 -11.80 -3.06 4.52
CA ALA A 181 -11.62 -1.62 4.56
C ALA A 181 -12.32 -0.97 3.34
N ILE A 182 -12.98 0.16 3.57
CA ILE A 182 -13.67 0.95 2.56
C ILE A 182 -13.12 2.37 2.60
N LYS A 183 -12.63 2.85 1.46
CA LYS A 183 -12.05 4.18 1.29
C LYS A 183 -12.80 4.95 0.21
N VAL A 184 -13.18 6.19 0.48
CA VAL A 184 -13.84 7.05 -0.52
C VAL A 184 -12.85 7.38 -1.62
N VAL A 185 -13.19 7.09 -2.88
CA VAL A 185 -12.37 7.33 -4.08
C VAL A 185 -12.63 8.74 -4.61
N ASP A 186 -11.55 9.49 -4.79
CA ASP A 186 -11.53 10.69 -5.62
C ASP A 186 -10.61 10.50 -6.84
N GLU A 187 -10.50 11.50 -7.71
CA GLU A 187 -9.67 11.44 -8.92
C GLU A 187 -8.20 11.09 -8.64
N LYS A 188 -7.67 11.41 -7.46
CA LYS A 188 -6.28 11.09 -7.10
C LYS A 188 -6.14 9.65 -6.60
N ILE A 189 -7.21 9.06 -6.05
CA ILE A 189 -7.25 7.64 -5.66
C ILE A 189 -7.34 6.73 -6.89
N LEU A 190 -7.79 7.23 -8.04
CA LEU A 190 -7.69 6.45 -9.29
C LEU A 190 -6.23 6.06 -9.60
N ASN A 191 -5.27 6.95 -9.35
CA ASN A 191 -3.85 6.61 -9.47
C ASN A 191 -3.45 5.49 -8.51
N GLU A 192 -3.94 5.55 -7.27
CA GLU A 192 -3.71 4.48 -6.29
C GLU A 192 -4.24 3.13 -6.79
N ILE A 193 -5.44 3.10 -7.37
CA ILE A 193 -6.01 1.89 -7.95
C ILE A 193 -5.21 1.42 -9.17
N ILE A 194 -4.76 2.33 -10.04
CA ILE A 194 -3.90 2.01 -11.20
C ILE A 194 -2.61 1.35 -10.74
N VAL A 195 -1.93 1.90 -9.74
CA VAL A 195 -0.68 1.32 -9.24
C VAL A 195 -0.94 0.00 -8.55
N GLN A 196 -1.91 -0.08 -7.63
CA GLN A 196 -2.19 -1.32 -6.90
C GLN A 196 -2.64 -2.46 -7.82
N SER A 197 -3.39 -2.16 -8.87
CA SER A 197 -3.82 -3.16 -9.87
C SER A 197 -2.66 -3.68 -10.72
N ARG A 198 -1.61 -2.88 -10.94
CA ARG A 198 -0.44 -3.25 -11.75
C ARG A 198 0.70 -3.85 -10.93
N ALA A 199 0.91 -3.38 -9.71
CA ALA A 199 2.06 -3.67 -8.85
C ALA A 199 1.90 -4.93 -7.97
N PHE A 200 1.09 -5.91 -8.39
CA PHE A 200 0.80 -7.13 -7.63
C PHE A 200 0.27 -6.94 -6.19
N LEU A 201 -0.10 -5.71 -5.79
CA LEU A 201 -0.81 -5.43 -4.54
C LEU A 201 -2.31 -5.78 -4.61
N ALA A 202 -2.68 -6.64 -5.55
CA ALA A 202 -3.98 -7.28 -5.67
C ALA A 202 -4.40 -8.03 -4.39
N LEU A 203 -3.45 -8.28 -3.48
CA LEU A 203 -3.74 -8.84 -2.15
C LEU A 203 -4.53 -7.86 -1.28
N LEU A 204 -4.28 -6.55 -1.38
CA LEU A 204 -5.00 -5.55 -0.61
C LEU A 204 -6.23 -5.02 -1.33
N PHE A 205 -6.19 -4.79 -2.65
CA PHE A 205 -7.33 -4.23 -3.37
C PHE A 205 -8.30 -5.33 -3.82
N HIS A 206 -9.56 -5.24 -3.39
CA HIS A 206 -10.58 -6.23 -3.73
C HIS A 206 -11.48 -5.81 -4.89
N GLY A 207 -11.72 -4.50 -5.04
CA GLY A 207 -12.59 -3.93 -6.06
C GLY A 207 -13.25 -2.63 -5.60
N ILE A 208 -14.38 -2.28 -6.20
CA ILE A 208 -15.08 -1.02 -5.94
C ILE A 208 -16.59 -1.20 -5.79
N THR A 209 -17.21 -0.24 -5.12
CA THR A 209 -18.67 -0.12 -4.97
C THR A 209 -19.08 1.36 -5.07
N VAL A 210 -20.36 1.64 -5.24
CA VAL A 210 -20.92 2.99 -5.19
C VAL A 210 -21.90 3.06 -4.03
N CYS A 211 -21.68 3.98 -3.09
CA CYS A 211 -22.62 4.19 -2.00
C CYS A 211 -23.97 4.68 -2.53
N GLU A 212 -25.05 3.93 -2.31
CA GLU A 212 -26.38 4.30 -2.81
C GLU A 212 -26.85 5.67 -2.27
N SER A 213 -26.55 5.99 -1.01
CA SER A 213 -27.06 7.20 -0.35
C SER A 213 -26.29 8.48 -0.71
N THR A 214 -24.97 8.41 -0.92
CA THR A 214 -24.14 9.59 -1.18
C THR A 214 -23.66 9.68 -2.63
N GLY A 215 -23.73 8.57 -3.37
CA GLY A 215 -23.17 8.44 -4.70
C GLY A 215 -21.65 8.45 -4.75
N ASP A 216 -20.98 8.28 -3.60
CA ASP A 216 -19.53 8.19 -3.54
C ASP A 216 -19.05 6.87 -4.14
N LEU A 217 -18.03 6.94 -4.99
CA LEU A 217 -17.29 5.77 -5.42
C LEU A 217 -16.38 5.34 -4.26
N LEU A 218 -16.37 4.06 -3.93
CA LEU A 218 -15.66 3.51 -2.78
C LEU A 218 -14.74 2.38 -3.24
N MET A 219 -13.50 2.41 -2.75
CA MET A 219 -12.50 1.36 -2.91
C MET A 219 -12.63 0.39 -1.76
N ILE A 220 -12.64 -0.90 -2.08
CA ILE A 220 -12.70 -1.99 -1.12
C ILE A 220 -11.34 -2.64 -1.05
N ALA A 221 -10.82 -2.79 0.15
CA ALA A 221 -9.53 -3.37 0.41
C ALA A 221 -9.54 -4.31 1.63
N THR A 222 -8.47 -5.07 1.82
CA THR A 222 -8.25 -5.86 3.03
C THR A 222 -8.18 -4.94 4.25
N LEU A 223 -8.88 -5.33 5.31
CA LEU A 223 -8.80 -4.64 6.59
C LEU A 223 -7.55 -5.11 7.33
N ALA A 224 -6.57 -4.23 7.49
CA ALA A 224 -5.39 -4.49 8.31
C ALA A 224 -5.74 -4.40 9.80
N GLU A 225 -6.17 -5.50 10.40
CA GLU A 225 -6.60 -5.55 11.81
C GLU A 225 -5.50 -5.15 12.79
N ASN A 226 -4.23 -5.37 12.44
CA ASN A 226 -3.07 -4.96 13.23
C ASN A 226 -2.68 -3.48 13.03
N GLY A 227 -3.47 -2.73 12.25
CA GLY A 227 -3.24 -1.32 11.95
C GLY A 227 -2.05 -1.10 11.03
N ASN A 228 -1.35 0.02 11.22
CA ASN A 228 -0.14 0.37 10.46
C ASN A 228 1.13 0.27 11.32
N LEU A 229 2.27 0.31 10.65
CA LEU A 229 3.58 0.19 11.29
C LEU A 229 3.85 1.35 12.26
N GLU A 230 3.26 2.53 12.06
CA GLU A 230 3.35 3.66 13.01
C GLU A 230 2.76 3.28 14.36
N HIS A 231 1.53 2.74 14.39
CA HIS A 231 0.93 2.27 15.63
C HIS A 231 1.80 1.21 16.32
N ARG A 232 2.46 0.34 15.55
CA ARG A 232 3.35 -0.69 16.08
C ARG A 232 4.63 -0.11 16.70
N ILE A 233 5.27 0.86 16.05
CA ILE A 233 6.48 1.54 16.55
C ILE A 233 6.15 2.34 17.82
N SER A 234 4.94 2.89 17.92
CA SER A 234 4.46 3.65 19.08
C SER A 234 4.38 2.84 20.37
N LYS A 235 4.25 1.50 20.26
CA LYS A 235 4.06 0.63 21.43
C LYS A 235 5.24 0.71 22.40
N PRO A 236 5.01 0.54 23.71
CA PRO A 236 6.07 0.57 24.72
C PRO A 236 7.16 -0.46 24.42
N VAL A 237 8.41 -0.07 24.68
CA VAL A 237 9.62 -0.89 24.50
C VAL A 237 9.71 -1.96 25.61
N GLN A 238 8.73 -2.86 25.73
CA GLN A 238 8.68 -3.79 26.86
C GLN A 238 9.68 -4.95 26.77
N PHE A 239 10.23 -5.26 25.58
CA PHE A 239 11.02 -6.49 25.36
C PHE A 239 12.37 -6.30 24.64
N GLY A 240 12.87 -5.06 24.51
CA GLY A 240 14.10 -4.78 23.76
C GLY A 240 13.87 -4.64 22.24
N LEU A 241 14.94 -4.37 21.49
CA LEU A 241 14.88 -4.28 20.02
C LEU A 241 14.84 -5.67 19.41
N ASP A 242 13.76 -5.98 18.70
CA ASP A 242 13.68 -7.17 17.85
C ASP A 242 14.28 -6.86 16.48
N MET A 243 15.60 -7.05 16.38
CA MET A 243 16.33 -6.87 15.11
C MET A 243 15.88 -7.85 14.03
N VAL A 244 15.48 -9.07 14.41
CA VAL A 244 15.00 -10.06 13.43
C VAL A 244 13.76 -9.52 12.75
N ASN A 245 12.77 -9.10 13.54
CA ASN A 245 11.55 -8.54 13.00
C ASN A 245 11.77 -7.20 12.29
N ALA A 246 12.63 -6.31 12.83
CA ALA A 246 12.94 -5.04 12.17
C ALA A 246 13.61 -5.25 10.80
N THR A 247 14.53 -6.20 10.71
CA THR A 247 15.18 -6.57 9.45
C THR A 247 14.22 -7.26 8.50
N ASP A 248 13.37 -8.18 8.96
CA ASP A 248 12.35 -8.84 8.14
C ASP A 248 11.38 -7.85 7.49
N ILE A 249 10.91 -6.86 8.27
CA ILE A 249 10.07 -5.75 7.76
C ILE A 249 10.79 -5.03 6.63
N VAL A 250 12.03 -4.61 6.84
CA VAL A 250 12.77 -3.83 5.84
C VAL A 250 13.08 -4.67 4.60
N ILE A 251 13.36 -5.97 4.76
CA ILE A 251 13.56 -6.90 3.63
C ILE A 251 12.30 -6.93 2.75
N ARG A 252 11.13 -7.15 3.34
CA ARG A 252 9.85 -7.21 2.60
C ARG A 252 9.55 -5.89 1.90
N LEU A 253 9.72 -4.76 2.60
CA LEU A 253 9.50 -3.44 2.03
C LEU A 253 10.50 -3.12 0.91
N ALA A 254 11.76 -3.53 1.04
CA ALA A 254 12.79 -3.34 0.03
C ALA A 254 12.46 -4.10 -1.26
N PHE A 255 12.01 -5.37 -1.15
CA PHE A 255 11.58 -6.14 -2.33
C PHE A 255 10.27 -5.61 -2.94
N ASN A 256 9.28 -5.21 -2.12
CA ASN A 256 8.07 -4.57 -2.63
C ASN A 256 8.40 -3.27 -3.39
N LEU A 257 9.37 -2.51 -2.88
CA LEU A 257 9.83 -1.28 -3.52
C LEU A 257 10.62 -1.57 -4.80
N ALA A 258 11.44 -2.62 -4.83
CA ALA A 258 12.16 -3.07 -6.02
C ALA A 258 11.18 -3.46 -7.15
N SER A 259 10.15 -4.26 -6.86
CA SER A 259 9.13 -4.59 -7.86
C SER A 259 8.40 -3.33 -8.36
N LEU A 260 8.08 -2.38 -7.48
CA LEU A 260 7.48 -1.10 -7.90
C LEU A 260 8.41 -0.30 -8.82
N HIS A 261 9.70 -0.23 -8.50
CA HIS A 261 10.70 0.51 -9.25
C HIS A 261 11.02 -0.15 -10.60
N ASP A 262 11.31 -1.45 -10.60
CA ASP A 262 11.91 -2.15 -11.74
C ASP A 262 10.88 -2.79 -12.66
N GLU A 263 9.80 -3.38 -12.11
CA GLU A 263 8.76 -4.04 -12.91
C GLU A 263 7.68 -3.05 -13.37
N ILE A 264 7.30 -2.12 -12.51
CA ILE A 264 6.21 -1.17 -12.78
C ILE A 264 6.73 0.18 -13.29
N GLY A 265 7.96 0.55 -12.96
CA GLY A 265 8.57 1.81 -13.39
C GLY A 265 8.02 3.04 -12.65
N MET A 266 7.64 2.90 -11.38
CA MET A 266 7.02 3.96 -10.60
C MET A 266 7.75 4.20 -9.28
N CYS A 267 7.81 5.45 -8.82
CA CYS A 267 8.22 5.78 -7.46
C CYS A 267 6.98 5.89 -6.54
N HIS A 268 7.10 5.50 -5.27
CA HIS A 268 6.02 5.61 -4.29
C HIS A 268 5.80 7.06 -3.83
N ARG A 269 6.88 7.78 -3.48
CA ARG A 269 6.93 9.19 -3.04
C ARG A 269 6.28 9.54 -1.68
N ASN A 270 5.77 8.57 -0.93
CA ASN A 270 5.13 8.82 0.38
C ASN A 270 5.36 7.66 1.38
N ILE A 271 6.58 7.13 1.41
CA ILE A 271 6.95 6.03 2.30
C ILE A 271 7.15 6.58 3.72
N HIS A 272 6.34 6.08 4.64
CA HIS A 272 6.47 6.29 6.08
C HIS A 272 5.67 5.21 6.82
N PRO A 273 5.89 4.97 8.12
CA PRO A 273 5.23 3.86 8.82
C PRO A 273 3.69 3.94 8.85
N GLY A 274 3.13 5.15 8.81
CA GLY A 274 1.67 5.33 8.67
C GLY A 274 1.07 4.77 7.36
N ASN A 275 1.89 4.59 6.32
CA ASN A 275 1.53 4.05 5.01
C ASN A 275 2.04 2.61 4.80
N ILE A 276 2.36 1.91 5.89
CA ILE A 276 2.72 0.49 5.87
C ILE A 276 1.69 -0.25 6.71
N LEU A 277 0.76 -0.96 6.06
CA LEU A 277 -0.25 -1.76 6.74
C LEU A 277 0.36 -3.06 7.25
N CYS A 278 -0.06 -3.49 8.44
CA CYS A 278 0.28 -4.77 9.03
C CYS A 278 -0.94 -5.70 8.89
N ALA A 279 -0.89 -6.69 8.01
CA ALA A 279 -1.99 -7.63 7.76
C ALA A 279 -1.44 -9.03 7.48
N ASP A 280 -2.10 -10.07 8.01
CA ASP A 280 -1.75 -11.49 7.76
C ASP A 280 -0.27 -11.83 7.93
N ASP A 281 0.35 -11.34 9.02
CA ASP A 281 1.78 -11.49 9.32
C ASP A 281 2.74 -10.91 8.25
N ASP A 282 2.24 -10.01 7.40
CA ASP A 282 2.99 -9.32 6.35
C ASP A 282 2.85 -7.78 6.45
N TYR A 283 3.63 -7.08 5.61
CA TYR A 283 3.73 -5.63 5.58
C TYR A 283 3.55 -5.10 4.16
N PHE A 284 2.53 -4.25 4.00
CA PHE A 284 2.14 -3.76 2.69
C PHE A 284 2.29 -2.26 2.60
N LEU A 285 3.04 -1.79 1.60
CA LEU A 285 3.05 -0.38 1.22
C LEU A 285 1.67 -0.01 0.64
N VAL A 286 1.12 1.10 1.10
CA VAL A 286 -0.18 1.64 0.65
C VAL A 286 -0.08 3.13 0.34
N ASP A 287 -1.16 3.73 -0.16
CA ASP A 287 -1.26 5.15 -0.51
C ASP A 287 -0.36 5.55 -1.70
N PHE A 288 -0.63 4.92 -2.85
CA PHE A 288 0.03 5.21 -4.13
C PHE A 288 -0.54 6.44 -4.85
N ARG A 289 -1.24 7.32 -4.14
CA ARG A 289 -1.90 8.51 -4.72
C ARG A 289 -0.92 9.48 -5.36
N PHE A 290 0.32 9.50 -4.88
CA PHE A 290 1.40 10.35 -5.40
C PHE A 290 2.36 9.59 -6.31
N SER A 291 2.14 8.30 -6.53
CA SER A 291 3.07 7.46 -7.27
C SER A 291 3.09 7.80 -8.75
N THR A 292 4.27 7.90 -9.33
CA THR A 292 4.46 8.19 -10.76
C THR A 292 5.88 7.83 -11.16
N ALA A 293 6.15 7.80 -12.46
CA ALA A 293 7.50 7.54 -12.97
C ALA A 293 8.51 8.59 -12.50
N SER A 294 9.79 8.20 -12.50
CA SER A 294 10.92 9.05 -12.16
C SER A 294 10.86 10.39 -12.88
N ASN A 295 11.09 11.49 -12.15
CA ASN A 295 11.13 12.87 -12.64
C ASN A 295 9.88 13.35 -13.41
N GLN A 296 8.77 12.61 -13.37
CA GLN A 296 7.50 13.09 -13.89
C GLN A 296 6.76 13.95 -12.86
N ALA A 297 6.27 15.09 -13.32
CA ALA A 297 5.34 15.93 -12.57
C ALA A 297 3.91 15.39 -12.77
N THR A 298 3.26 14.98 -11.69
CA THR A 298 1.82 14.73 -11.66
C THR A 298 1.06 16.05 -11.67
N ASP A 299 -0.20 16.06 -12.15
CA ASP A 299 -1.06 17.25 -12.05
C ASP A 299 -1.27 17.68 -10.59
N VAL A 300 -1.12 16.74 -9.65
CA VAL A 300 -1.07 16.98 -8.21
C VAL A 300 0.19 17.76 -7.81
N THR A 301 1.38 17.40 -8.31
CA THR A 301 2.65 18.16 -8.09
C THR A 301 2.72 19.47 -8.87
N LYS A 302 1.97 19.63 -9.96
CA LYS A 302 1.88 20.91 -10.72
C LYS A 302 0.93 21.90 -10.05
N SER A 303 -0.15 21.42 -9.43
CA SER A 303 -1.17 22.26 -8.77
C SER A 303 -0.82 22.64 -7.33
N SER A 304 0.11 21.92 -6.69
CA SER A 304 0.71 22.33 -5.42
C SER A 304 2.15 22.78 -5.62
N MET A 305 2.44 24.03 -5.31
CA MET A 305 3.81 24.48 -5.02
C MET A 305 4.32 23.91 -3.68
N GLY A 306 4.16 22.61 -3.43
CA GLY A 306 4.46 21.97 -2.16
C GLY A 306 5.05 20.57 -2.36
N HIS A 307 6.17 20.30 -1.71
CA HIS A 307 6.73 18.96 -1.58
C HIS A 307 5.73 18.09 -0.81
N TYR A 308 5.37 16.93 -1.36
CA TYR A 308 4.48 15.97 -0.71
C TYR A 308 5.31 14.96 0.08
N GLY A 309 4.73 14.46 1.17
CA GLY A 309 5.37 13.49 2.05
C GLY A 309 5.48 13.97 3.49
N ARG A 310 5.79 13.04 4.39
CA ARG A 310 6.06 13.37 5.79
C ARG A 310 7.48 13.91 5.89
N ILE A 311 7.66 15.14 6.39
CA ILE A 311 8.92 15.91 6.31
C ILE A 311 10.21 15.13 6.60
N PRO A 312 10.31 14.30 7.67
CA PRO A 312 11.54 13.54 7.93
C PRO A 312 11.91 12.58 6.81
N TYR A 313 10.93 12.08 6.07
CA TYR A 313 11.07 11.09 5.00
C TYR A 313 11.38 11.72 3.65
N ILE A 314 11.27 13.05 3.52
CA ILE A 314 11.51 13.75 2.25
C ILE A 314 13.01 13.88 1.99
N ALA A 315 13.48 13.25 0.91
CA ALA A 315 14.87 13.32 0.46
C ALA A 315 15.33 14.76 0.14
N PRO A 316 16.63 15.09 0.26
CA PRO A 316 17.12 16.43 -0.01
C PRO A 316 16.79 16.96 -1.42
N GLU A 317 17.01 16.15 -2.45
CA GLU A 317 16.80 16.49 -3.86
C GLU A 317 15.32 16.68 -4.23
N VAL A 318 14.41 16.09 -3.45
CA VAL A 318 12.97 16.29 -3.61
C VAL A 318 12.56 17.74 -3.39
N ARG A 319 13.33 18.48 -2.59
CA ARG A 319 13.13 19.93 -2.38
C ARG A 319 13.42 20.76 -3.63
N GLU A 320 14.20 20.20 -4.55
CA GLU A 320 14.48 20.80 -5.86
C GLU A 320 13.46 20.34 -6.91
N GLY A 321 12.43 19.58 -6.50
CA GLY A 321 11.41 19.02 -7.38
C GLY A 321 11.82 17.71 -8.06
N ILE A 322 12.97 17.15 -7.70
CA ILE A 322 13.52 15.93 -8.29
C ILE A 322 13.06 14.74 -7.45
N TYR A 323 12.18 13.91 -8.01
CA TYR A 323 11.72 12.68 -7.37
C TYR A 323 12.13 11.48 -8.22
N THR A 324 12.80 10.53 -7.60
CA THR A 324 13.29 9.32 -8.25
C THR A 324 13.11 8.12 -7.33
N GLU A 325 13.40 6.93 -7.84
CA GLU A 325 13.50 5.69 -7.08
C GLU A 325 14.46 5.85 -5.88
N LYS A 326 15.50 6.66 -6.04
CA LYS A 326 16.47 6.96 -4.98
C LYS A 326 15.91 7.82 -3.86
N SER A 327 14.86 8.62 -4.09
CA SER A 327 14.21 9.37 -3.01
C SER A 327 13.29 8.48 -2.16
N ASP A 328 12.72 7.42 -2.74
CA ASP A 328 12.07 6.36 -1.97
C ASP A 328 13.07 5.59 -1.10
N VAL A 329 14.27 5.29 -1.63
CA VAL A 329 15.36 4.67 -0.85
C VAL A 329 15.77 5.54 0.35
N TYR A 330 15.82 6.85 0.20
CA TYR A 330 16.04 7.76 1.33
C TYR A 330 14.94 7.59 2.39
N SER A 331 13.67 7.58 1.97
CA SER A 331 12.53 7.37 2.86
C SER A 331 12.62 6.03 3.60
N LEU A 332 13.05 4.97 2.91
CA LEU A 332 13.32 3.66 3.50
C LEU A 332 14.46 3.72 4.53
N GLY A 333 15.53 4.49 4.27
CA GLY A 333 16.62 4.73 5.23
C GLY A 333 16.14 5.42 6.53
N ILE A 334 15.23 6.38 6.41
CA ILE A 334 14.59 7.03 7.58
C ILE A 334 13.74 6.01 8.35
N LEU A 335 13.00 5.15 7.65
CA LEU A 335 12.23 4.08 8.25
C LEU A 335 13.13 3.07 8.98
N MET A 336 14.24 2.64 8.37
CA MET A 336 15.24 1.77 8.99
C MET A 336 15.73 2.34 10.32
N TRP A 337 16.08 3.63 10.34
CA TRP A 337 16.47 4.32 11.57
C TRP A 337 15.36 4.33 12.61
N GLN A 338 14.12 4.62 12.20
CA GLN A 338 12.98 4.67 13.11
C GLN A 338 12.67 3.30 13.73
N MET A 339 12.77 2.22 12.93
CA MET A 339 12.59 0.84 13.39
C MET A 339 13.56 0.46 14.50
N VAL A 340 14.83 0.87 14.37
CA VAL A 340 15.85 0.52 15.36
C VAL A 340 15.99 1.53 16.50
N SER A 341 15.61 2.80 16.32
CA SER A 341 15.68 3.81 17.38
C SER A 341 14.44 3.81 18.28
N GLY A 342 13.29 3.37 17.77
CA GLY A 342 12.00 3.47 18.44
C GLY A 342 11.53 4.92 18.67
N VAL A 343 12.08 5.88 17.92
CA VAL A 343 11.78 7.32 18.03
C VAL A 343 10.76 7.75 16.98
N GLU A 344 9.64 8.30 17.44
CA GLU A 344 8.60 8.83 16.56
C GLU A 344 8.91 10.27 16.12
N PHE A 345 8.56 10.60 14.87
CA PHE A 345 8.67 11.95 14.36
C PHE A 345 7.35 12.72 14.56
N PRO A 346 7.38 13.93 15.14
CA PRO A 346 6.20 14.72 15.45
C PRO A 346 5.69 15.48 14.21
N SER A 347 4.77 16.42 14.44
CA SER A 347 4.39 17.40 13.42
C SER A 347 5.59 18.24 12.97
N PRO A 348 5.56 18.76 11.73
CA PRO A 348 6.58 19.65 11.19
C PRO A 348 7.01 20.81 12.11
N GLU A 349 6.06 21.46 12.77
CA GLU A 349 6.31 22.65 13.59
C GLU A 349 7.24 22.32 14.74
N LEU A 350 6.97 21.19 15.41
CA LEU A 350 7.79 20.71 16.51
C LEU A 350 9.17 20.25 16.02
N LEU A 351 9.22 19.60 14.85
CA LEU A 351 10.45 19.13 14.24
C LEU A 351 11.41 20.29 13.92
N PHE A 352 10.88 21.41 13.44
CA PHE A 352 11.67 22.61 13.12
C PHE A 352 12.08 23.42 14.37
N ASP A 353 11.28 23.37 15.43
CA ASP A 353 11.57 24.06 16.71
C ASP A 353 12.82 23.50 17.41
N ALA A 354 12.96 22.17 17.46
CA ALA A 354 14.11 21.52 18.10
C ALA A 354 14.75 20.43 17.22
N PRO A 355 15.50 20.81 16.17
CA PRO A 355 16.13 19.86 15.25
C PRO A 355 17.08 18.87 15.94
N LYS A 356 17.71 19.29 17.05
CA LYS A 356 18.61 18.45 17.83
C LYS A 356 17.87 17.30 18.54
N VAL A 357 16.62 17.51 18.95
CA VAL A 357 15.81 16.50 19.65
C VAL A 357 15.42 15.37 18.70
N TYR A 358 15.23 15.65 17.42
CA TYR A 358 14.81 14.65 16.42
C TYR A 358 15.93 14.27 15.44
N LYS A 359 17.18 14.44 15.87
CA LYS A 359 18.35 14.12 15.04
C LYS A 359 18.50 12.61 14.84
N ILE A 360 18.84 12.23 13.62
CA ILE A 360 19.26 10.87 13.24
C ILE A 360 20.72 10.66 13.67
N GLU A 361 20.93 9.63 14.46
CA GLU A 361 22.23 9.25 15.03
C GLU A 361 22.40 7.74 15.08
N TRP A 362 23.64 7.30 15.30
CA TRP A 362 23.95 5.89 15.53
C TRP A 362 23.21 5.41 16.77
N VAL A 363 22.59 4.24 16.67
CA VAL A 363 21.80 3.65 17.75
C VAL A 363 22.66 2.64 18.50
N PRO A 364 22.97 2.85 19.79
CA PRO A 364 23.74 1.92 20.60
C PRO A 364 23.12 0.52 20.60
N GLY A 365 23.98 -0.49 20.46
CA GLY A 365 23.55 -1.89 20.40
C GLY A 365 23.03 -2.34 19.04
N VAL A 366 22.88 -1.48 18.03
CA VAL A 366 22.54 -1.92 16.67
C VAL A 366 23.80 -2.36 15.93
N PRO A 367 23.80 -3.50 15.21
CA PRO A 367 24.97 -3.96 14.46
C PRO A 367 25.48 -2.93 13.45
N THR A 368 26.81 -2.78 13.38
CA THR A 368 27.46 -1.80 12.50
C THR A 368 27.02 -1.92 11.04
N TRP A 369 26.90 -3.15 10.52
CA TRP A 369 26.49 -3.38 9.13
C TRP A 369 25.10 -2.81 8.82
N TYR A 370 24.16 -2.84 9.78
CA TYR A 370 22.81 -2.30 9.60
C TYR A 370 22.86 -0.77 9.59
N GLN A 371 23.64 -0.19 10.50
CA GLN A 371 23.83 1.26 10.59
C GLN A 371 24.53 1.79 9.33
N GLU A 372 25.51 1.08 8.80
CA GLU A 372 26.19 1.42 7.54
C GLU A 372 25.24 1.39 6.35
N LEU A 373 24.40 0.35 6.22
CA LEU A 373 23.40 0.26 5.15
C LEU A 373 22.34 1.36 5.26
N MET A 374 21.84 1.60 6.47
CA MET A 374 20.92 2.70 6.77
C MET A 374 21.52 4.04 6.33
N MET A 375 22.78 4.30 6.69
CA MET A 375 23.47 5.54 6.32
C MET A 375 23.73 5.65 4.81
N ALA A 376 24.01 4.53 4.12
CA ALA A 376 24.12 4.50 2.67
C ALA A 376 22.81 4.90 1.97
N CYS A 377 21.65 4.51 2.52
CA CYS A 377 20.33 4.94 2.04
C CYS A 377 20.11 6.44 2.24
N LEU A 378 20.73 7.04 3.26
CA LEU A 378 20.62 8.45 3.62
C LEU A 378 21.67 9.35 2.98
N GLU A 379 22.49 8.84 2.03
CA GLU A 379 23.48 9.65 1.32
C GLU A 379 22.82 10.87 0.65
N PRO A 380 23.35 12.09 0.87
CA PRO A 380 22.77 13.30 0.27
C PRO A 380 22.75 13.26 -1.26
N ASP A 381 23.75 12.63 -1.86
CA ASP A 381 23.84 12.40 -3.31
C ASP A 381 23.04 11.14 -3.67
N PRO A 382 21.91 11.25 -4.39
CA PRO A 382 21.06 10.11 -4.71
C PRO A 382 21.77 9.03 -5.52
N THR A 383 22.82 9.39 -6.28
CA THR A 383 23.59 8.42 -7.10
C THR A 383 24.45 7.47 -6.25
N LYS A 384 24.70 7.81 -4.98
CA LYS A 384 25.49 7.01 -4.05
C LYS A 384 24.65 6.07 -3.18
N ARG A 385 23.32 6.20 -3.24
CA ARG A 385 22.40 5.33 -2.52
C ARG A 385 22.30 3.98 -3.26
N PRO A 386 22.15 2.85 -2.55
CA PRO A 386 21.82 1.57 -3.17
C PRO A 386 20.44 1.64 -3.86
N ASN A 387 20.12 0.68 -4.72
CA ASN A 387 18.74 0.46 -5.18
C ASN A 387 17.97 -0.39 -4.15
N ALA A 388 16.65 -0.52 -4.31
CA ALA A 388 15.81 -1.23 -3.36
C ALA A 388 16.14 -2.74 -3.30
N GLU A 389 16.42 -3.36 -4.44
CA GLU A 389 16.79 -4.79 -4.52
C GLU A 389 18.10 -5.08 -3.77
N GLU A 390 19.14 -4.27 -3.97
CA GLU A 390 20.43 -4.34 -3.28
C GLU A 390 20.25 -4.30 -1.75
N ILE A 391 19.38 -3.41 -1.26
CA ILE A 391 19.06 -3.32 0.18
C ILE A 391 18.46 -4.63 0.68
N GLY A 392 17.46 -5.17 -0.04
CA GLY A 392 16.80 -6.43 0.32
C GLY A 392 17.77 -7.61 0.32
N LEU A 393 18.63 -7.72 -0.69
CA LEU A 393 19.65 -8.76 -0.80
C LEU A 393 20.71 -8.67 0.31
N ILE A 394 21.20 -7.46 0.61
CA ILE A 394 22.15 -7.23 1.70
C ILE A 394 21.51 -7.65 3.03
N LEU A 395 20.30 -7.18 3.33
CA LEU A 395 19.61 -7.53 4.57
C LEU A 395 19.36 -9.04 4.68
N ARG A 396 18.89 -9.69 3.61
CA ARG A 396 18.66 -11.15 3.59
C ARG A 396 19.95 -11.91 3.87
N LYS A 397 21.06 -11.50 3.26
CA LYS A 397 22.38 -12.09 3.51
C LYS A 397 22.78 -11.96 4.98
N TYR A 398 22.59 -10.81 5.61
CA TYR A 398 22.94 -10.64 7.03
C TYR A 398 21.90 -11.27 8.00
N ALA A 399 20.68 -11.54 7.55
CA ALA A 399 19.60 -12.14 8.34
C ALA A 399 19.63 -13.68 8.39
N VAL A 400 20.03 -14.36 7.30
CA VAL A 400 19.96 -15.84 7.16
C VAL A 400 21.15 -16.55 7.84
N PHE A 401 22.28 -15.89 8.08
CA PHE A 401 23.46 -16.54 8.66
C PHE A 401 23.26 -16.90 10.15
N PRO A 402 23.35 -18.20 10.55
CA PRO A 402 23.24 -18.61 11.94
C PRO A 402 24.60 -18.40 12.63
N GLN A 403 24.90 -17.18 13.02
CA GLN A 403 25.77 -16.96 14.17
C GLN A 403 25.15 -15.87 15.02
N SER A 404 24.70 -16.32 16.19
CA SER A 404 24.17 -15.58 17.33
C SER A 404 25.01 -14.39 17.80
N GLU A 405 26.08 -13.98 17.11
CA GLU A 405 26.98 -12.87 17.46
C GLU A 405 26.74 -11.58 16.62
N LYS A 406 26.34 -11.67 15.35
CA LYS A 406 26.25 -10.48 14.45
C LYS A 406 24.96 -9.67 14.58
N MET A 407 23.95 -10.23 15.25
CA MET A 407 22.66 -9.59 15.50
C MET A 407 22.41 -9.37 17.00
N GLN A 408 23.44 -9.55 17.84
CA GLN A 408 23.32 -9.29 19.28
C GLN A 408 23.13 -7.80 19.51
N VAL A 409 21.91 -7.45 19.90
CA VAL A 409 21.65 -6.14 20.45
C VAL A 409 22.23 -6.12 21.86
N HIS A 410 23.08 -5.12 22.14
CA HIS A 410 23.39 -4.76 23.53
C HIS A 410 22.13 -4.17 24.17
N GLN A 411 21.20 -5.04 24.59
CA GLN A 411 19.85 -4.64 24.97
C GLN A 411 19.83 -3.57 26.07
N LYS A 412 20.78 -3.60 27.00
CA LYS A 412 20.88 -2.58 28.07
C LYS A 412 21.17 -1.18 27.51
N ASP A 413 22.17 -1.06 26.64
CA ASP A 413 22.56 0.23 26.04
C ASP A 413 21.45 0.75 25.12
N TRP A 414 20.84 -0.16 24.37
CA TRP A 414 19.73 0.16 23.50
C TRP A 414 18.49 0.62 24.28
N VAL A 415 18.08 -0.10 25.32
CA VAL A 415 16.92 0.28 26.16
C VAL A 415 17.17 1.62 26.82
N ALA A 416 18.38 1.87 27.33
CA ALA A 416 18.75 3.17 27.92
C ALA A 416 18.67 4.29 26.87
N TYR A 417 19.19 4.05 25.66
CA TYR A 417 19.08 4.97 24.54
C TYR A 417 17.61 5.26 24.19
N ALA A 418 16.81 4.24 23.86
CA ALA A 418 15.43 4.40 23.41
C ALA A 418 14.56 5.06 24.48
N THR A 419 14.73 4.69 25.75
CA THR A 419 14.04 5.30 26.89
C THR A 419 14.38 6.78 26.99
N ARG A 420 15.67 7.13 26.96
CA ARG A 420 16.13 8.52 27.00
C ARG A 420 15.55 9.33 25.84
N ARG A 421 15.65 8.84 24.60
CA ARG A 421 15.15 9.54 23.40
C ARG A 421 13.64 9.75 23.46
N ARG A 422 12.87 8.75 23.91
CA ARG A 422 11.41 8.88 24.09
C ARG A 422 11.06 9.92 25.17
N ILE A 423 11.80 9.98 26.27
CA ILE A 423 11.63 11.00 27.31
C ILE A 423 11.94 12.40 26.76
N GLU A 424 13.07 12.57 26.07
CA GLU A 424 13.46 13.85 25.45
C GLU A 424 12.38 14.36 24.47
N CYS A 425 11.88 13.47 23.60
CA CYS A 425 10.82 13.80 22.66
C CYS A 425 9.51 14.16 23.37
N LYS A 426 9.13 13.41 24.40
CA LYS A 426 7.90 13.68 25.17
C LYS A 426 7.98 15.00 25.93
N GLN A 427 9.11 15.27 26.59
CA GLN A 427 9.33 16.53 27.30
C GLN A 427 9.28 17.72 26.34
N HIS A 428 9.89 17.58 25.16
CA HIS A 428 9.83 18.64 24.14
C HIS A 428 8.38 18.88 23.66
N GLN A 429 7.61 17.83 23.40
CA GLN A 429 6.19 17.92 23.06
C GLN A 429 5.38 18.64 24.16
N GLU A 430 5.57 18.27 25.43
CA GLU A 430 4.87 18.87 26.57
C GLU A 430 5.24 20.35 26.75
N LEU A 431 6.54 20.69 26.62
CA LEU A 431 7.01 22.08 26.69
C LEU A 431 6.44 22.93 25.56
N TRP A 432 6.48 22.43 24.33
CA TRP A 432 5.94 23.14 23.18
C TRP A 432 4.43 23.36 23.32
N ALA A 433 3.68 22.35 23.77
CA ALA A 433 2.24 22.48 24.04
C ALA A 433 1.94 23.51 25.15
N SER A 434 2.76 23.58 26.20
CA SER A 434 2.60 24.55 27.30
C SER A 434 2.88 26.00 26.90
N ASN A 435 3.72 26.20 25.88
CA ASN A 435 4.08 27.52 25.36
C ASN A 435 3.07 28.04 24.31
N GLN A 436 2.18 27.19 23.82
CA GLN A 436 1.11 27.55 22.89
C GLN A 436 -0.10 28.08 23.68
N ASN A 437 -0.50 29.33 23.44
CA ASN A 437 -1.68 29.92 24.09
C ASN A 437 -2.95 29.09 23.74
N PRO A 438 -3.85 28.76 24.70
CA PRO A 438 -4.94 27.80 24.48
C PRO A 438 -6.01 28.23 23.44
N SER A 439 -5.98 29.46 22.94
CA SER A 439 -7.02 30.03 22.07
C SER A 439 -6.85 29.74 20.57
N SER A 440 -5.83 28.98 20.15
CA SER A 440 -5.60 28.64 18.73
C SER A 440 -5.88 27.18 18.36
N TYR A 441 -6.16 26.30 19.34
CA TYR A 441 -6.43 24.88 19.11
C TYR A 441 -7.92 24.60 18.81
N VAL A 442 -8.42 25.14 17.69
CA VAL A 442 -9.61 24.61 17.02
C VAL A 442 -9.30 24.46 15.54
N ASN A 443 -8.83 23.26 15.21
CA ASN A 443 -8.81 22.56 13.91
C ASN A 443 -7.43 21.96 13.64
N GLY A 444 -7.29 20.68 14.03
CA GLY A 444 -6.28 19.81 13.46
C GLY A 444 -6.45 19.74 11.94
N ASP A 445 -5.32 19.56 11.27
CA ASP A 445 -5.14 19.44 9.83
C ASP A 445 -5.27 20.72 9.00
N ARG A 446 -4.11 21.38 8.79
CA ARG A 446 -3.80 22.11 7.56
C ARG A 446 -2.30 22.46 7.48
N TYR A 447 -1.54 21.69 6.71
CA TYR A 447 -0.39 22.23 5.97
C TYR A 447 -0.62 22.06 4.47
N ARG A 448 -1.33 23.04 3.94
CA ARG A 448 -1.22 23.47 2.54
C ARG A 448 -0.13 24.54 2.55
N PHE A 449 0.99 24.36 1.84
CA PHE A 449 1.87 25.48 1.52
C PHE A 449 1.08 26.43 0.60
N SER A 450 0.38 27.38 1.23
CA SER A 450 -0.35 28.46 0.58
C SER A 450 0.47 29.71 0.84
N SER A 451 1.26 30.14 -0.15
CA SER A 451 1.73 31.52 -0.19
C SER A 451 0.50 32.42 -0.36
N THR A 452 0.07 33.06 0.74
CA THR A 452 -0.92 34.13 0.67
C THR A 452 -0.40 35.21 -0.28
N THR A 453 -1.17 35.49 -1.32
CA THR A 453 -1.02 36.69 -2.14
C THR A 453 -1.31 37.89 -1.24
N THR A 454 -0.26 38.47 -0.63
CA THR A 454 -0.40 39.74 0.08
C THR A 454 -0.48 40.84 -0.97
N THR A 455 -1.68 41.38 -1.15
CA THR A 455 -1.91 42.62 -1.88
C THR A 455 -1.05 43.71 -1.26
N THR A 456 -0.35 44.41 -2.14
CA THR A 456 0.63 45.48 -1.90
C THR A 456 0.19 46.47 -0.82
N THR A 457 0.98 46.60 0.25
CA THR A 457 1.15 47.89 0.91
C THR A 457 2.56 47.98 1.46
N THR A 458 3.23 49.04 1.03
CA THR A 458 4.63 49.38 1.22
C THR A 458 5.06 49.44 2.69
N ALA A 459 5.94 48.53 3.10
CA ALA A 459 6.91 48.75 4.15
C ALA A 459 8.16 47.92 3.83
N THR A 460 9.29 48.62 3.73
CA THR A 460 10.62 48.10 3.40
C THR A 460 11.08 47.06 4.42
N ALA A 461 10.95 45.77 4.08
CA ALA A 461 11.73 44.70 4.66
C ALA A 461 12.95 44.44 3.76
N THR A 462 14.13 44.40 4.37
CA THR A 462 15.41 44.23 3.69
C THR A 462 15.54 42.85 3.05
N SER A 463 16.05 42.79 1.82
CA SER A 463 16.24 41.58 0.98
C SER A 463 17.17 40.49 1.56
N LYS A 464 17.58 40.61 2.82
CA LYS A 464 18.34 39.62 3.57
C LYS A 464 17.43 38.62 4.30
N ASP A 465 16.25 39.06 4.76
CA ASP A 465 15.38 38.25 5.62
C ASP A 465 14.62 37.16 4.83
N GLU A 466 14.20 37.43 3.59
CA GLU A 466 13.55 36.41 2.73
C GLU A 466 14.53 35.33 2.26
N LYS A 467 15.79 35.70 1.98
CA LYS A 467 16.84 34.72 1.67
C LYS A 467 17.26 33.92 2.91
N GLU A 468 17.28 34.50 4.10
CA GLU A 468 17.57 33.74 5.33
C GLU A 468 16.42 32.79 5.70
N ILE A 469 15.15 33.16 5.50
CA ILE A 469 14.00 32.28 5.76
C ILE A 469 13.91 31.12 4.74
N GLN A 470 14.24 31.35 3.47
CA GLN A 470 14.38 30.28 2.47
C GLN A 470 15.62 29.40 2.70
N MET A 471 16.69 29.94 3.29
CA MET A 471 17.96 29.23 3.51
C MET A 471 18.04 28.52 4.88
N MET A 472 17.11 28.81 5.82
CA MET A 472 17.11 28.22 7.16
C MET A 472 16.31 26.91 7.32
N THR A 473 15.59 26.44 6.30
CA THR A 473 14.76 25.24 6.43
C THR A 473 15.46 23.98 5.89
N ALA A 474 15.53 22.96 6.75
CA ALA A 474 16.08 21.62 6.54
C ALA A 474 17.60 21.44 6.39
N SER A 475 18.36 22.34 5.76
CA SER A 475 19.82 22.16 5.64
C SER A 475 20.54 22.26 6.99
N ARG A 476 19.99 22.99 7.97
CA ARG A 476 20.50 23.01 9.37
C ARG A 476 19.87 21.97 10.30
N VAL A 477 18.67 21.50 9.99
CA VAL A 477 17.97 20.45 10.77
C VAL A 477 18.56 19.07 10.49
N TYR A 478 19.02 18.85 9.25
CA TYR A 478 19.61 17.61 8.78
C TYR A 478 21.05 17.79 8.26
N ALA A 479 21.70 18.92 8.56
CA ALA A 479 23.14 19.05 8.34
C ALA A 479 23.82 17.96 9.16
N PHE A 480 24.36 16.97 8.46
CA PHE A 480 25.30 15.96 8.93
C PHE A 480 26.61 16.53 9.54
N ARG A 481 26.61 17.74 10.12
CA ARG A 481 27.76 18.42 10.73
C ARG A 481 28.08 17.96 12.15
N SER A 482 27.91 16.68 12.42
CA SER A 482 28.54 16.00 13.57
C SER A 482 28.54 14.49 13.36
N LEU A 483 28.87 14.06 12.13
CA LEU A 483 29.57 12.78 11.98
C LEU A 483 31.04 13.04 12.34
N PRO A 484 31.73 12.12 13.05
CA PRO A 484 33.17 12.22 13.28
C PRO A 484 33.88 12.51 11.96
N SER A 485 34.92 13.36 12.01
CA SER A 485 35.70 13.83 10.86
C SER A 485 35.89 12.75 9.78
N THR A 486 35.70 13.18 8.54
CA THR A 486 35.66 12.50 7.24
C THR A 486 36.77 11.50 6.89
N GLU A 487 37.56 11.01 7.83
CA GLU A 487 38.71 10.12 7.55
C GLU A 487 38.45 8.60 7.62
N PRO A 488 37.39 8.04 8.25
CA PRO A 488 37.05 6.63 8.05
C PRO A 488 36.02 6.41 6.91
N PHE A 489 35.36 7.46 6.41
CA PHE A 489 34.28 7.36 5.40
C PHE A 489 34.72 6.88 4.00
N ILE A 490 36.02 6.63 3.82
CA ILE A 490 36.60 6.15 2.55
C ILE A 490 36.63 4.61 2.47
N GLN A 491 36.25 3.89 3.54
CA GLN A 491 36.31 2.41 3.57
C GLN A 491 35.00 1.72 3.93
N LEU A 492 33.84 2.24 3.49
CA LEU A 492 32.60 1.44 3.54
C LEU A 492 32.65 0.37 2.44
N PRO A 493 32.47 -0.93 2.74
CA PRO A 493 32.60 -2.02 1.76
C PRO A 493 31.55 -1.96 0.63
N PHE A 494 30.53 -1.10 0.77
CA PHE A 494 29.43 -0.93 -0.17
C PHE A 494 29.57 0.31 -1.07
N ARG A 495 30.59 1.16 -0.88
CA ARG A 495 30.76 2.38 -1.68
C ARG A 495 31.41 2.07 -3.04
N GLY A 496 30.69 2.30 -4.13
CA GLY A 496 31.25 2.22 -5.49
C GLY A 496 31.44 0.80 -6.07
N ARG A 497 30.88 -0.23 -5.43
CA ARG A 497 30.73 -1.54 -6.09
C ARG A 497 29.44 -1.53 -6.91
N ILE A 498 29.55 -1.70 -8.22
CA ILE A 498 28.44 -2.25 -9.00
C ILE A 498 28.27 -3.67 -8.47
N PHE A 499 27.15 -3.94 -7.79
CA PHE A 499 26.85 -5.30 -7.34
C PHE A 499 26.49 -6.13 -8.58
N ASP A 500 27.43 -6.96 -9.02
CA ASP A 500 27.20 -7.88 -10.12
C ASP A 500 26.52 -9.15 -9.58
N ALA A 501 25.20 -9.24 -9.77
CA ALA A 501 24.39 -10.39 -9.38
C ALA A 501 24.71 -11.65 -10.21
N SER A 502 25.47 -11.54 -11.31
CA SER A 502 25.72 -12.67 -12.24
C SER A 502 26.73 -13.71 -11.73
N ASN A 503 27.43 -13.44 -10.62
CA ASN A 503 28.39 -14.37 -10.00
C ASN A 503 27.81 -15.19 -8.83
N TRP A 504 26.49 -15.21 -8.63
CA TRP A 504 25.86 -15.98 -7.56
C TRP A 504 25.45 -17.36 -8.09
N SER A 505 26.29 -18.37 -7.89
CA SER A 505 25.87 -19.78 -7.97
C SER A 505 25.16 -20.17 -6.68
N ASP A 506 24.10 -20.99 -6.77
CA ASP A 506 23.18 -21.44 -5.71
C ASP A 506 23.82 -22.20 -4.51
N GLU A 507 25.12 -22.06 -4.25
CA GLU A 507 25.82 -22.81 -3.19
C GLU A 507 26.44 -21.98 -2.04
N ASP A 508 26.25 -20.65 -1.96
CA ASP A 508 26.81 -19.84 -0.83
C ASP A 508 25.77 -19.03 -0.02
#